data_AF-A0A4U8TJA7-F1
#
_entry.id   AF-A0A4U8TJA7-F1
#
_cell.length_a   1.000
_cell.length_b   1.000
_cell.length_c   1.000
_cell.angle_alpha   90.00
_cell.angle_beta   90.00
_cell.angle_gamma   90.00
#
_symmetry.space_group_name_H-M   'P 1'
#
loop_
_entity.id
_entity.type
_entity.pdbx_description
1 polymer ?
#
loop_
_entity_poly.entity_id
_entity_poly.type
_entity_poly.pdbx_seq_one_letter_code
_entity_poly.pdbx_strand_id
1 'polypeptide(L)'
;MRILECVFVLYLFSILSLSVYIPFELIKTDDTRSALTTLYALKRARIMAIIDSSYIGHLDFKDEYSFRRVDRQRLLNEYALFYWQLQFHTTGIYTKNSLSIYRDTPRFANTTDFDRRPLAGDIVALSLANSQCLSGYNNTNIPQFCKNNALFDFRLGESNSLNILRLLTTSCNERDTFRFYFSDDSSVLCGNPIHKPNNVQVIQIAKFHIFLNPSTGYAFIR
;
A
#
# COMPACT_ATOMS: atom_id res chain seq x y z
N MET A 1 36.79 29.74 -22.30
CA MET A 1 36.60 28.30 -22.62
C MET A 1 37.08 28.06 -24.02
N ARG A 2 37.92 27.05 -24.21
CA ARG A 2 38.41 26.64 -25.54
C ARG A 2 37.27 25.87 -26.24
N ILE A 3 37.14 26.00 -27.55
CA ILE A 3 36.09 25.30 -28.35
C ILE A 3 36.08 23.79 -28.08
N LEU A 4 37.26 23.20 -27.88
CA LEU A 4 37.45 21.79 -27.55
C LEU A 4 36.81 21.37 -26.21
N GLU A 5 36.80 22.26 -25.21
CA GLU A 5 36.15 22.03 -23.92
C GLU A 5 34.63 22.00 -24.08
N CYS A 6 34.06 22.89 -24.90
CA CYS A 6 32.62 22.91 -25.20
C CYS A 6 32.16 21.62 -25.90
N VAL A 7 32.94 21.14 -26.88
CA VAL A 7 32.64 19.88 -27.59
C VAL A 7 32.66 18.69 -26.63
N PHE A 8 33.65 18.63 -25.73
CA PHE A 8 33.76 17.55 -24.75
C PHE A 8 32.60 17.56 -23.75
N VAL A 9 32.18 18.75 -23.28
CA VAL A 9 31.02 18.90 -22.38
C VAL A 9 29.73 18.46 -23.07
N LEU A 10 29.49 18.89 -24.31
CA LEU A 10 28.30 18.48 -25.07
C LEU A 10 28.27 16.97 -25.31
N TYR A 11 29.42 16.35 -25.59
CA TYR A 11 29.52 14.91 -25.75
C TYR A 11 29.17 14.15 -24.45
N LEU A 12 29.69 14.61 -23.30
CA LEU A 12 29.35 14.04 -21.99
C LEU A 12 27.86 14.18 -21.67
N PHE A 13 27.27 15.35 -21.93
CA PHE A 13 25.82 15.55 -21.76
C PHE A 13 25.01 14.62 -22.67
N SER A 14 25.45 14.43 -23.93
CA SER A 14 24.80 13.50 -24.84
C SER A 14 24.84 12.07 -24.32
N ILE A 15 25.98 11.58 -23.83
CA ILE A 15 26.08 10.23 -23.26
C ILE A 15 25.21 10.08 -22.03
N LEU A 16 25.23 11.05 -21.11
CA LEU A 16 24.42 11.02 -19.88
C LEU A 16 22.93 11.07 -20.19
N SER A 17 22.53 11.83 -21.21
CA SER A 17 21.13 11.88 -21.64
C SER A 17 20.68 10.54 -22.27
N LEU A 18 21.52 9.92 -23.11
CA LEU A 18 21.23 8.62 -23.71
C LEU A 18 21.14 7.50 -22.67
N SER A 19 22.04 7.51 -21.68
CA SER A 19 22.10 6.47 -20.65
C SER A 19 20.87 6.47 -19.72
N VAL A 20 20.18 7.61 -19.60
CA VAL A 20 18.91 7.72 -18.87
C VAL A 20 17.71 7.46 -19.80
N TYR A 21 17.76 7.94 -21.04
CA TYR A 21 16.63 7.82 -21.99
C TYR A 21 16.34 6.37 -22.40
N ILE A 22 17.38 5.60 -22.73
CA ILE A 22 17.24 4.20 -23.17
C ILE A 22 16.51 3.33 -22.13
N PRO A 23 16.93 3.27 -20.84
CA PRO A 23 16.23 2.47 -19.85
C PRO A 23 14.82 2.99 -19.55
N PHE A 24 14.57 4.30 -19.64
CA PHE A 24 13.24 4.87 -19.43
C PHE A 24 12.23 4.39 -20.49
N GLU A 25 12.62 4.43 -21.78
CA GLU A 25 11.80 3.91 -22.89
C GLU A 25 11.63 2.38 -22.84
N LEU A 26 12.54 1.67 -22.19
CA LEU A 26 12.47 0.22 -22.01
C LEU A 26 11.54 -0.22 -20.87
N ILE A 27 11.02 0.70 -20.04
CA ILE A 27 10.01 0.38 -19.03
C ILE A 27 8.69 0.09 -19.75
N LYS A 28 8.54 -1.17 -20.20
CA LYS A 28 7.31 -1.67 -20.77
C LYS A 28 6.25 -1.82 -19.69
N THR A 29 5.00 -1.59 -20.08
CA THR A 29 3.83 -1.88 -19.25
C THR A 29 3.80 -3.36 -18.89
N ASP A 30 3.83 -3.69 -17.60
CA ASP A 30 3.69 -5.05 -17.09
C ASP A 30 2.39 -5.19 -16.29
N ASP A 31 1.29 -5.30 -17.05
CA ASP A 31 -0.05 -5.49 -16.50
C ASP A 31 -0.18 -6.78 -15.69
N THR A 32 0.52 -7.84 -16.13
CA THR A 32 0.46 -9.16 -15.48
C THR A 32 1.10 -9.09 -14.10
N ARG A 33 2.30 -8.51 -13.99
CA ARG A 33 2.95 -8.28 -12.70
C ARG A 33 2.09 -7.40 -11.80
N SER A 34 1.48 -6.36 -12.34
CA SER A 34 0.57 -5.51 -11.56
C SER A 34 -0.63 -6.25 -10.99
N ALA A 35 -1.26 -7.12 -11.78
CA ALA A 35 -2.38 -7.94 -11.36
C ALA A 35 -1.95 -8.97 -10.30
N LEU A 36 -0.81 -9.64 -10.48
CA LEU A 36 -0.27 -10.61 -9.53
C LEU A 36 0.15 -9.96 -8.21
N THR A 37 0.81 -8.79 -8.24
CA THR A 37 1.17 -8.03 -7.03
C THR A 37 -0.07 -7.62 -6.25
N THR A 38 -1.12 -7.19 -6.95
CA THR A 38 -2.38 -6.83 -6.28
C THR A 38 -3.07 -8.04 -5.68
N LEU A 39 -3.11 -9.17 -6.39
CA LEU A 39 -3.65 -10.42 -5.85
C LEU A 39 -2.85 -10.90 -4.63
N TYR A 40 -1.52 -10.80 -4.69
CA TYR A 40 -0.63 -11.09 -3.56
C TYR A 40 -0.99 -10.20 -2.38
N ALA A 41 -1.15 -8.90 -2.59
CA ALA A 41 -1.47 -7.95 -1.52
C ALA A 41 -2.81 -8.25 -0.84
N LEU A 42 -3.85 -8.59 -1.62
CA LEU A 42 -5.15 -9.01 -1.09
C LEU A 42 -5.04 -10.28 -0.24
N LYS A 43 -4.36 -11.31 -0.75
CA LYS A 43 -4.14 -12.56 -0.01
C LYS A 43 -3.30 -12.33 1.25
N ARG A 44 -2.28 -11.48 1.17
CA ARG A 44 -1.39 -11.15 2.28
C ARG A 44 -2.14 -10.41 3.39
N ALA A 45 -2.93 -9.40 3.04
CA ALA A 45 -3.76 -8.66 3.99
C ALA A 45 -4.74 -9.59 4.72
N ARG A 46 -5.42 -10.47 3.99
CA ARG A 46 -6.29 -11.49 4.57
C ARG A 46 -5.55 -12.42 5.53
N ILE A 47 -4.41 -12.99 5.10
CA ILE A 47 -3.62 -13.91 5.94
C ILE A 47 -3.19 -13.21 7.24
N MET A 48 -2.77 -11.95 7.16
CA MET A 48 -2.38 -11.19 8.36
C MET A 48 -3.57 -10.96 9.30
N ALA A 49 -4.77 -10.65 8.79
CA ALA A 49 -5.96 -10.53 9.63
C ALA A 49 -6.33 -11.84 10.36
N ILE A 50 -6.09 -13.00 9.74
CA ILE A 50 -6.34 -14.31 10.37
C ILE A 50 -5.30 -14.63 11.45
N ILE A 51 -4.02 -14.33 11.19
CA ILE A 51 -2.92 -14.68 12.10
C ILE A 51 -2.84 -13.70 13.29
N ASP A 52 -3.04 -12.42 13.02
CA ASP A 52 -2.91 -11.32 13.97
C ASP A 52 -4.29 -10.76 14.27
N SER A 53 -4.99 -11.44 15.18
CA SER A 53 -6.33 -11.08 15.61
C SER A 53 -6.36 -9.65 16.15
N SER A 54 -7.31 -8.86 15.64
CA SER A 54 -7.60 -7.53 16.19
C SER A 54 -8.00 -7.57 17.65
N TYR A 55 -8.57 -8.69 18.11
CA TYR A 55 -8.91 -8.92 19.50
C TYR A 55 -7.75 -9.40 20.37
N ILE A 56 -6.72 -10.11 19.87
CA ILE A 56 -5.68 -10.72 20.73
C ILE A 56 -4.34 -9.97 20.66
N GLY A 57 -4.07 -9.25 19.57
CA GLY A 57 -2.79 -8.56 19.36
C GLY A 57 -2.40 -7.61 20.49
N HIS A 58 -3.35 -7.12 21.29
CA HIS A 58 -3.10 -6.22 22.42
C HIS A 58 -2.38 -6.86 23.63
N LEU A 59 -2.43 -8.19 23.79
CA LEU A 59 -2.00 -8.85 25.03
C LEU A 59 -0.50 -9.13 25.13
N ASP A 60 0.23 -9.19 24.00
CA ASP A 60 1.57 -9.79 23.97
C ASP A 60 2.70 -8.86 23.49
N PHE A 61 2.44 -7.55 23.30
CA PHE A 61 3.50 -6.58 23.02
C PHE A 61 4.30 -6.25 24.31
N LYS A 62 5.08 -7.21 24.80
CA LYS A 62 6.17 -6.98 25.75
C LYS A 62 7.39 -6.46 24.98
N ASP A 63 7.66 -5.16 25.08
CA ASP A 63 8.91 -4.41 24.82
C ASP A 63 9.76 -4.65 23.54
N GLU A 64 9.53 -5.68 22.73
CA GLU A 64 10.30 -5.96 21.50
C GLU A 64 9.89 -5.08 20.32
N TYR A 65 8.68 -4.53 20.35
CA TYR A 65 8.22 -3.50 19.44
C TYR A 65 7.95 -2.21 20.20
N SER A 66 9.00 -1.49 20.60
CA SER A 66 8.87 -0.08 20.97
C SER A 66 8.53 0.73 19.72
N PHE A 67 7.29 0.63 19.25
CA PHE A 67 6.76 1.58 18.29
C PHE A 67 6.73 2.93 19.00
N ARG A 68 7.85 3.70 18.92
CA ARG A 68 8.04 5.02 19.56
C ARG A 68 6.92 6.04 19.29
N ARG A 69 5.96 5.70 18.43
CA ARG A 69 4.87 6.55 17.94
C ARG A 69 3.48 5.98 18.16
N VAL A 70 3.34 4.75 18.67
CA VAL A 70 2.06 4.14 19.03
C VAL A 70 1.81 4.40 20.51
N ASP A 71 0.66 4.98 20.82
CA ASP A 71 0.24 5.13 22.22
C ASP A 71 -0.27 3.78 22.72
N ARG A 72 0.60 3.05 23.43
CA ARG A 72 0.27 1.73 23.99
C ARG A 72 -0.91 1.81 24.97
N GLN A 73 -1.00 2.85 25.78
CA GLN A 73 -2.05 2.94 26.79
C GLN A 73 -3.41 3.14 26.13
N ARG A 74 -3.49 3.99 25.10
CA ARG A 74 -4.72 4.12 24.29
C ARG A 74 -5.01 2.87 23.47
N LEU A 75 -4.01 2.22 22.88
CA LEU A 75 -4.20 0.94 22.18
C LEU A 75 -4.81 -0.14 23.09
N LEU A 76 -4.41 -0.18 24.36
CA LEU A 76 -4.92 -1.14 25.33
C LEU A 76 -6.28 -0.74 25.93
N ASN A 77 -6.58 0.56 26.03
CA ASN A 77 -7.76 1.05 26.75
C ASN A 77 -8.93 1.45 25.83
N GLU A 78 -8.67 1.80 24.57
CA GLU A 78 -9.69 2.15 23.59
C GLU A 78 -10.05 0.92 22.75
N TYR A 79 -11.31 0.48 22.84
CA TYR A 79 -11.84 -0.61 22.01
C TYR A 79 -12.14 -0.10 20.59
N ALA A 80 -11.11 0.36 19.89
CA ALA A 80 -11.19 0.75 18.50
C ALA A 80 -10.83 -0.44 17.60
N LEU A 81 -11.62 -0.65 16.55
CA LEU A 81 -11.42 -1.78 15.64
C LEU A 81 -10.12 -1.61 14.85
N PHE A 82 -9.11 -2.39 15.23
CA PHE A 82 -7.74 -2.30 14.71
C PHE A 82 -7.52 -3.34 13.58
N TYR A 83 -8.18 -3.16 12.43
CA TYR A 83 -8.08 -4.12 11.31
C TYR A 83 -6.83 -3.95 10.46
N TRP A 84 -6.36 -5.05 9.87
CA TRP A 84 -5.47 -4.99 8.71
C TRP A 84 -6.23 -4.41 7.52
N GLN A 85 -5.66 -3.38 6.90
CA GLN A 85 -6.26 -2.71 5.75
C GLN A 85 -5.32 -2.73 4.55
N LEU A 86 -5.91 -2.94 3.38
CA LEU A 86 -5.30 -2.73 2.09
C LEU A 86 -5.91 -1.48 1.47
N GLN A 87 -5.09 -0.45 1.29
CA GLN A 87 -5.50 0.79 0.64
C GLN A 87 -4.90 0.87 -0.76
N PHE A 88 -5.71 1.32 -1.71
CA PHE A 88 -5.32 1.62 -3.07
C PHE A 88 -5.32 3.13 -3.30
N HIS A 89 -4.29 3.63 -3.98
CA HIS A 89 -4.13 5.01 -4.36
C HIS A 89 -4.41 5.16 -5.85
N THR A 90 -5.48 5.88 -6.19
CA THR A 90 -5.84 6.13 -7.60
C THR A 90 -5.38 7.50 -8.08
N THR A 91 -4.98 8.38 -7.16
CA THR A 91 -4.49 9.74 -7.45
C THR A 91 -3.22 10.06 -6.63
N GLY A 92 -2.65 11.23 -6.86
CA GLY A 92 -1.45 11.74 -6.17
C GLY A 92 -0.17 11.63 -7.02
N ILE A 93 0.67 12.66 -6.97
CA ILE A 93 1.86 12.81 -7.83
C ILE A 93 2.86 11.66 -7.61
N TYR A 94 2.98 11.17 -6.37
CA TYR A 94 3.97 10.15 -5.95
C TYR A 94 3.34 8.84 -5.49
N THR A 95 2.03 8.71 -5.64
CA THR A 95 1.26 7.56 -5.12
C THR A 95 0.23 7.04 -6.11
N LYS A 96 0.02 7.69 -7.26
CA LYS A 96 -0.96 7.23 -8.24
C LYS A 96 -0.66 5.79 -8.67
N ASN A 97 -1.72 4.97 -8.68
CA ASN A 97 -1.65 3.55 -9.00
C ASN A 97 -0.69 2.80 -8.07
N SER A 98 -0.83 3.00 -6.77
CA SER A 98 -0.06 2.29 -5.74
C SER A 98 -0.97 1.64 -4.70
N LEU A 99 -0.41 0.77 -3.86
CA LEU A 99 -1.15 0.12 -2.80
C LEU A 99 -0.31 -0.06 -1.54
N SER A 100 -0.96 -0.14 -0.38
CA SER A 100 -0.30 -0.28 0.92
C SER A 100 -1.08 -1.17 1.86
N ILE A 101 -0.36 -2.02 2.59
CA ILE A 101 -0.95 -2.85 3.65
C ILE A 101 -0.45 -2.37 5.01
N TYR A 102 -1.35 -1.98 5.88
CA TYR A 102 -1.02 -1.44 7.20
C TYR A 102 -2.14 -1.67 8.23
N ARG A 103 -1.89 -1.34 9.49
CA ARG A 103 -2.91 -1.16 10.54
C ARG A 103 -2.81 0.26 11.08
N ASP A 104 -3.95 0.93 11.20
CA ASP A 104 -4.03 2.31 11.67
C ASP A 104 -4.08 2.36 13.20
N THR A 105 -3.06 2.95 13.81
CA THR A 105 -2.79 2.86 15.26
C THR A 105 -3.15 4.15 16.00
N PRO A 106 -3.47 4.08 17.30
CA PRO A 106 -3.54 5.27 18.14
C PRO A 106 -2.15 5.85 18.31
N ARG A 107 -2.04 7.17 18.20
CA ARG A 107 -0.77 7.90 18.18
C ARG A 107 -0.65 8.79 19.40
N PHE A 108 0.54 9.31 19.66
CA PHE A 108 0.73 10.40 20.62
C PHE A 108 0.26 11.75 20.04
N ALA A 109 -0.96 11.81 19.52
CA ALA A 109 -1.58 13.01 18.95
C ALA A 109 -3.02 13.17 19.47
N ASN A 110 -3.57 14.39 19.45
CA ASN A 110 -4.91 14.66 20.00
C ASN A 110 -6.04 14.58 18.95
N THR A 111 -5.70 14.59 17.65
CA THR A 111 -6.69 14.75 16.56
C THR A 111 -6.44 13.86 15.34
N THR A 112 -5.35 13.09 15.32
CA THR A 112 -4.95 12.25 14.19
C THR A 112 -4.84 10.77 14.56
N ASP A 113 -5.59 10.36 15.59
CA ASP A 113 -5.73 8.95 15.97
C ASP A 113 -6.79 8.31 15.07
N PHE A 114 -6.51 7.09 14.59
CA PHE A 114 -7.42 6.35 13.72
C PHE A 114 -7.94 7.17 12.53
N ASP A 115 -7.10 8.02 11.97
CA ASP A 115 -7.46 8.95 10.88
C ASP A 115 -7.53 8.26 9.52
N ARG A 116 -7.29 6.93 9.50
CA ARG A 116 -7.36 6.05 8.35
C ARG A 116 -6.49 6.58 7.22
N ARG A 117 -5.33 7.11 7.58
CA ARG A 117 -4.26 7.45 6.64
C ARG A 117 -3.01 6.80 7.19
N PRO A 118 -2.26 6.03 6.39
CA PRO A 118 -0.97 5.54 6.83
C PRO A 118 -0.08 6.75 7.02
N LEU A 119 0.26 7.00 8.28
CA LEU A 119 1.18 8.03 8.70
C LEU A 119 2.27 7.39 9.55
N ALA A 120 3.24 8.22 9.91
CA ALA A 120 4.37 7.77 10.70
C ALA A 120 3.93 7.45 12.13
N GLY A 121 3.59 6.19 12.37
CA GLY A 121 3.02 5.65 13.60
C GLY A 121 2.37 4.29 13.34
N ASP A 122 1.85 4.10 12.13
CA ASP A 122 1.11 2.89 11.76
C ASP A 122 2.00 1.69 11.50
N ILE A 123 1.43 0.51 11.75
CA ILE A 123 2.12 -0.76 11.51
C ILE A 123 2.00 -1.07 10.02
N VAL A 124 3.10 -0.98 9.29
CA VAL A 124 3.15 -1.36 7.87
C VAL A 124 3.56 -2.82 7.74
N ALA A 125 2.88 -3.55 6.87
CA ALA A 125 3.19 -4.95 6.64
C ALA A 125 4.57 -5.13 5.99
N LEU A 126 5.24 -6.23 6.33
CA LEU A 126 6.52 -6.61 5.74
C LEU A 126 6.35 -7.79 4.76
N SER A 127 7.15 -7.75 3.70
CA SER A 127 7.36 -8.85 2.77
C SER A 127 8.03 -10.02 3.48
N LEU A 128 7.51 -11.23 3.28
CA LEU A 128 8.12 -12.44 3.85
C LEU A 128 9.48 -12.79 3.21
N ALA A 129 9.73 -12.34 1.98
CA ALA A 129 10.91 -12.73 1.23
C ALA A 129 12.16 -11.93 1.63
N ASN A 130 11.98 -10.67 2.02
CA ASN A 130 13.09 -9.72 2.16
C ASN A 130 12.86 -8.63 3.21
N SER A 131 11.80 -8.74 4.03
CA SER A 131 11.47 -7.78 5.09
C SER A 131 11.28 -6.34 4.61
N GLN A 132 11.04 -6.12 3.30
CA GLN A 132 10.71 -4.82 2.75
C GLN A 132 9.27 -4.45 3.08
N CYS A 133 9.03 -3.16 3.32
CA CYS A 133 7.70 -2.65 3.63
C CYS A 133 6.77 -2.71 2.42
N LEU A 134 5.58 -3.26 2.61
CA LEU A 134 4.53 -3.42 1.61
C LEU A 134 3.70 -2.13 1.52
N SER A 135 4.31 -1.06 1.02
CA SER A 135 3.68 0.25 0.93
C SER A 135 4.06 1.02 -0.33
N GLY A 136 3.05 1.57 -0.99
CA GLY A 136 3.17 2.48 -2.13
C GLY A 136 3.26 3.96 -1.76
N TYR A 137 3.31 4.30 -0.47
CA TYR A 137 3.49 5.69 -0.02
C TYR A 137 4.92 6.18 -0.23
N ASN A 138 5.05 7.51 -0.32
CA ASN A 138 6.33 8.18 -0.31
C ASN A 138 6.97 8.17 1.11
N ASN A 139 8.20 8.66 1.17
CA ASN A 139 9.03 8.65 2.37
C ASN A 139 8.56 9.61 3.47
N THR A 140 7.54 10.44 3.27
CA THR A 140 7.07 11.39 4.30
C THR A 140 6.02 10.78 5.22
N ASN A 141 5.26 9.79 4.75
CA ASN A 141 4.06 9.28 5.45
C ASN A 141 4.20 7.84 5.97
N ILE A 142 5.42 7.30 6.06
CA ILE A 142 5.67 5.93 6.49
C ILE A 142 6.65 5.88 7.67
N PRO A 143 6.65 4.78 8.46
CA PRO A 143 7.64 4.56 9.51
C PRO A 143 9.07 4.76 8.98
N GLN A 144 9.98 5.25 9.84
CA GLN A 144 11.36 5.57 9.44
C GLN A 144 12.07 4.37 8.77
N PHE A 145 11.81 3.15 9.26
CA PHE A 145 12.30 1.91 8.67
C PHE A 145 11.89 1.74 7.19
N CYS A 146 10.68 2.15 6.83
CA CYS A 146 10.13 1.97 5.48
C CYS A 146 10.58 3.02 4.47
N LYS A 147 11.12 4.18 4.90
CA LYS A 147 11.50 5.28 3.99
C LYS A 147 12.50 4.86 2.92
N ASN A 148 13.40 3.95 3.24
CA ASN A 148 14.41 3.44 2.29
C ASN A 148 14.30 1.94 2.08
N ASN A 149 13.20 1.32 2.54
CA ASN A 149 13.00 -0.12 2.52
C ASN A 149 11.60 -0.52 2.03
N ALA A 150 10.92 0.36 1.30
CA ALA A 150 9.64 0.05 0.67
C ALA A 150 9.85 -0.83 -0.57
N LEU A 151 9.01 -1.85 -0.72
CA LEU A 151 9.04 -2.73 -1.88
C LEU A 151 8.51 -1.96 -3.10
N PHE A 152 9.38 -1.73 -4.08
CA PHE A 152 9.08 -0.89 -5.25
C PHE A 152 7.86 -1.39 -6.05
N ASP A 153 7.64 -2.70 -6.09
CA ASP A 153 6.50 -3.33 -6.78
C ASP A 153 5.13 -2.88 -6.25
N PHE A 154 5.04 -2.30 -5.05
CA PHE A 154 3.79 -1.76 -4.50
C PHE A 154 3.43 -0.38 -5.08
N ARG A 155 4.35 0.24 -5.84
CA ARG A 155 4.10 1.42 -6.68
C ARG A 155 3.85 0.98 -8.12
N LEU A 156 2.69 0.40 -8.39
CA LEU A 156 2.39 -0.23 -9.69
C LEU A 156 2.52 0.74 -10.87
N GLY A 157 2.16 2.00 -10.68
CA GLY A 157 2.34 3.06 -11.68
C GLY A 157 3.81 3.33 -12.02
N GLU A 158 4.70 3.34 -11.02
CA GLU A 158 6.13 3.60 -11.21
C GLU A 158 6.90 2.35 -11.66
N SER A 159 6.57 1.19 -11.09
CA SER A 159 7.31 -0.07 -11.31
C SER A 159 6.93 -0.79 -12.59
N ASN A 160 5.65 -0.71 -12.98
CA ASN A 160 5.09 -1.49 -14.08
C ASN A 160 4.39 -0.61 -15.12
N SER A 161 4.51 0.72 -15.04
CA SER A 161 3.81 1.68 -15.90
C SER A 161 2.29 1.45 -15.94
N LEU A 162 1.69 1.00 -14.82
CA LEU A 162 0.26 0.73 -14.76
C LEU A 162 -0.53 2.01 -14.93
N ASN A 163 -1.43 2.03 -15.93
CA ASN A 163 -2.28 3.20 -16.21
C ASN A 163 -3.64 3.13 -15.53
N ILE A 164 -4.25 1.94 -15.46
CA ILE A 164 -5.62 1.75 -15.00
C ILE A 164 -5.60 0.92 -13.71
N LEU A 165 -5.94 1.57 -12.60
CA LEU A 165 -6.29 0.95 -11.33
C LEU A 165 -7.57 1.61 -10.83
N ARG A 166 -8.66 0.84 -10.72
CA ARG A 166 -9.92 1.39 -10.22
C ARG A 166 -10.81 0.31 -9.63
N LEU A 167 -11.68 0.72 -8.72
CA LEU A 167 -12.78 -0.09 -8.25
C LEU A 167 -13.98 0.09 -9.16
N LEU A 168 -14.55 -1.01 -9.67
CA LEU A 168 -15.76 -0.97 -10.50
C LEU A 168 -17.04 -0.95 -9.66
N THR A 169 -16.96 -1.38 -8.41
CA THR A 169 -18.07 -1.36 -7.44
C THR A 169 -18.07 -0.07 -6.63
N THR A 170 -19.25 0.50 -6.39
CA THR A 170 -19.38 1.82 -5.76
C THR A 170 -19.35 1.79 -4.23
N SER A 171 -19.64 0.64 -3.61
CA SER A 171 -19.81 0.55 -2.14
C SER A 171 -18.57 0.90 -1.32
N CYS A 172 -17.38 0.68 -1.88
CA CYS A 172 -16.11 0.84 -1.17
C CYS A 172 -15.23 1.96 -1.77
N ASN A 173 -15.79 2.78 -2.67
CA ASN A 173 -15.04 3.82 -3.35
C ASN A 173 -14.95 5.08 -2.48
N GLU A 174 -13.74 5.59 -2.28
CA GLU A 174 -13.49 6.89 -1.65
C GLU A 174 -13.06 7.89 -2.75
N ARG A 175 -12.86 9.17 -2.41
CA ARG A 175 -12.59 10.22 -3.41
C ARG A 175 -11.36 9.94 -4.28
N ASP A 176 -10.27 9.54 -3.64
CA ASP A 176 -8.93 9.42 -4.23
C ASP A 176 -8.33 8.01 -4.04
N THR A 177 -9.03 7.19 -3.28
CA THR A 177 -8.58 5.90 -2.77
C THR A 177 -9.75 4.94 -2.72
N PHE A 178 -9.46 3.66 -2.58
CA PHE A 178 -10.45 2.71 -2.09
C PHE A 178 -9.73 1.75 -1.16
N ARG A 179 -10.47 1.23 -0.17
CA ARG A 179 -9.87 0.47 0.92
C ARG A 179 -10.72 -0.73 1.29
N PHE A 180 -10.02 -1.80 1.59
CA PHE A 180 -10.60 -2.99 2.20
C PHE A 180 -9.95 -3.23 3.56
N TYR A 181 -10.79 -3.46 4.56
CA TYR A 181 -10.40 -3.98 5.85
C TYR A 181 -10.68 -5.48 5.87
N PHE A 182 -9.79 -6.23 6.51
CA PHE A 182 -9.96 -7.65 6.74
C PHE A 182 -10.14 -7.88 8.24
N SER A 183 -11.27 -8.48 8.60
CA SER A 183 -11.54 -8.91 9.97
C SER A 183 -10.93 -10.28 10.26
N ASP A 184 -10.91 -10.62 11.55
CA ASP A 184 -10.33 -11.86 12.08
C ASP A 184 -10.98 -13.13 11.48
N ASP A 185 -12.24 -13.05 11.02
CA ASP A 185 -12.97 -14.12 10.34
C ASP A 185 -12.74 -14.17 8.81
N SER A 186 -11.77 -13.40 8.30
CA SER A 186 -11.52 -13.15 6.88
C SER A 186 -12.59 -12.35 6.13
N SER A 187 -13.66 -11.90 6.77
CA SER A 187 -14.65 -11.09 6.07
C SER A 187 -14.05 -9.73 5.68
N VAL A 188 -14.58 -9.17 4.59
CA VAL A 188 -14.11 -7.89 4.04
C VAL A 188 -15.06 -6.82 4.48
N LEU A 189 -14.51 -5.73 5.00
CA LEU A 189 -15.23 -4.51 5.32
C LEU A 189 -14.67 -3.35 4.50
N CYS A 190 -15.43 -2.28 4.33
CA CYS A 190 -14.96 -1.08 3.63
C CYS A 190 -15.72 0.18 4.05
N GLY A 191 -15.30 1.32 3.53
CA GLY A 191 -16.00 2.60 3.66
C GLY A 191 -15.78 3.34 4.97
N ASN A 192 -16.46 4.49 5.07
CA ASN A 192 -16.49 5.33 6.25
C ASN A 192 -17.92 5.88 6.47
N PRO A 193 -18.72 5.32 7.40
CA PRO A 193 -18.38 4.30 8.40
C PRO A 193 -18.08 2.91 7.81
N ILE A 194 -17.32 2.10 8.57
CA ILE A 194 -16.93 0.74 8.17
C ILE A 194 -18.19 -0.14 8.12
N HIS A 195 -18.40 -0.81 7.00
CA HIS A 195 -19.53 -1.71 6.79
C HIS A 195 -19.11 -2.90 5.91
N LYS A 196 -19.92 -3.97 5.94
CA LYS A 196 -19.72 -5.11 5.04
C LYS A 196 -20.29 -4.78 3.65
N PRO A 197 -19.55 -4.98 2.56
CA PRO A 197 -20.08 -4.76 1.22
C PRO A 197 -21.14 -5.79 0.87
N ASN A 198 -22.23 -5.36 0.22
CA ASN A 198 -23.34 -6.25 -0.16
C ASN A 198 -22.99 -7.19 -1.32
N ASN A 199 -22.08 -6.77 -2.20
CA ASN A 199 -21.75 -7.47 -3.43
C ASN A 199 -20.25 -7.81 -3.50
N VAL A 200 -19.91 -8.74 -4.40
CA VAL A 200 -18.52 -9.02 -4.78
C VAL A 200 -17.88 -7.74 -5.28
N GLN A 201 -16.72 -7.39 -4.73
CA GLN A 201 -15.98 -6.21 -5.12
C GLN A 201 -15.10 -6.54 -6.33
N VAL A 202 -15.08 -5.65 -7.33
CA VAL A 202 -14.36 -5.90 -8.58
C VAL A 202 -13.33 -4.80 -8.79
N ILE A 203 -12.06 -5.19 -8.73
CA ILE A 203 -10.91 -4.29 -8.90
C ILE A 203 -10.39 -4.50 -10.32
N GLN A 204 -10.39 -3.43 -11.13
CA GLN A 204 -9.80 -3.45 -12.46
C GLN A 204 -8.34 -3.02 -12.40
N ILE A 205 -7.47 -3.83 -13.02
CA ILE A 205 -6.03 -3.60 -13.16
C ILE A 205 -5.67 -3.80 -14.62
N ALA A 206 -5.48 -2.70 -15.36
CA ALA A 206 -5.37 -2.73 -16.81
C ALA A 206 -6.52 -3.54 -17.45
N LYS A 207 -6.22 -4.69 -18.06
CA LYS A 207 -7.19 -5.62 -18.66
C LYS A 207 -7.73 -6.71 -17.70
N PHE A 208 -7.11 -6.87 -16.53
CA PHE A 208 -7.46 -7.92 -15.56
C PHE A 208 -8.54 -7.44 -14.59
N HIS A 209 -9.35 -8.38 -14.13
CA HIS A 209 -10.36 -8.14 -13.11
C HIS A 209 -10.10 -9.04 -11.90
N ILE A 210 -9.94 -8.44 -10.73
CA ILE A 210 -9.85 -9.17 -9.46
C ILE A 210 -11.19 -9.10 -8.77
N PHE A 211 -11.76 -10.27 -8.50
CA PHE A 211 -13.01 -10.43 -7.77
C PHE A 211 -12.69 -10.74 -6.31
N LEU A 212 -13.26 -9.98 -5.39
CA LEU A 212 -13.09 -10.13 -3.94
C LEU A 212 -14.45 -10.43 -3.28
N ASN A 213 -14.58 -11.61 -2.70
CA ASN A 213 -15.80 -12.03 -2.01
C ASN A 213 -15.88 -11.38 -0.60
N PRO A 214 -16.95 -10.66 -0.27
CA PRO A 214 -17.05 -9.94 0.99
C PRO A 214 -17.19 -10.84 2.23
N SER A 215 -17.74 -12.05 2.07
CA SER A 215 -17.98 -12.97 3.19
C SER A 215 -16.77 -13.83 3.53
N THR A 216 -15.95 -14.18 2.54
CA THR A 216 -14.81 -15.09 2.74
C THR A 216 -13.44 -14.42 2.60
N GLY A 217 -13.38 -13.21 2.06
CA GLY A 217 -12.14 -12.53 1.69
C GLY A 217 -11.39 -13.23 0.55
N TYR A 218 -12.00 -14.22 -0.11
CA TYR A 218 -11.39 -14.91 -1.23
C TYR A 218 -11.26 -13.97 -2.43
N ALA A 219 -10.05 -13.92 -3.01
CA ALA A 219 -9.72 -13.12 -4.17
C ALA A 219 -9.15 -13.97 -5.31
N PHE A 220 -9.60 -13.71 -6.54
CA PHE A 220 -9.09 -14.38 -7.75
C PHE A 220 -9.10 -13.44 -8.97
N ILE A 221 -8.20 -13.72 -9.93
CA ILE A 221 -8.08 -12.97 -11.19
C ILE A 221 -8.91 -13.65 -12.27
N ARG A 222 -9.55 -12.85 -13.12
CA ARG A 222 -10.14 -13.23 -14.40
C ARG A 222 -9.60 -12.37 -15.54
#